data_AF-A0A534JR80-F1
#
_entry.id   AF-A0A534JR80-F1
#
_cell.length_a   1.000
_cell.length_b   1.000
_cell.length_c   1.000
_cell.angle_alpha   90.00
_cell.angle_beta   90.00
_cell.angle_gamma   90.00
#
_symmetry.space_group_name_H-M   'P 1'
#
loop_
_entity.id
_entity.type
_entity.pdbx_description
1 polymer ?
#
loop_
_entity_poly.entity_id
_entity_poly.type
_entity_poly.pdbx_seq_one_letter_code
_entity_poly.pdbx_strand_id
1 'polypeptide(L)'
;MRAYELRRGWSKNLAGDNLRTIAAEAFGSAETKDGKVVASYGAATRIVAWTDGKLLFVETEMNPKVDNETAGKTISAFNRFLEAATGYNAKERAKKAQQSAKAGTKESG
;
A
#
# COMPACT_ATOMS: atom_id res chain seq x y z
N MET A 1 -8.30 2.51 -6.72
CA MET A 1 -8.09 2.23 -5.28
C MET A 1 -7.93 0.72 -5.06
N ARG A 2 -7.02 0.28 -4.19
CA ARG A 2 -6.86 -1.11 -3.75
C ARG A 2 -6.96 -1.18 -2.23
N ALA A 3 -7.66 -2.19 -1.73
CA ALA A 3 -7.74 -2.48 -0.30
C ALA A 3 -6.85 -3.69 0.04
N TYR A 4 -6.12 -3.60 1.15
CA TYR A 4 -5.22 -4.63 1.64
C TYR A 4 -5.62 -5.01 3.06
N GLU A 5 -5.71 -6.31 3.33
CA GLU A 5 -5.95 -6.82 4.67
C GLU A 5 -4.76 -6.56 5.58
N LEU A 6 -5.05 -6.09 6.80
CA LEU A 6 -4.05 -5.94 7.84
C LEU A 6 -3.87 -7.25 8.61
N ARG A 7 -2.63 -7.54 9.01
CA ARG A 7 -2.37 -8.63 9.93
C ARG A 7 -3.10 -8.38 11.26
N ARG A 8 -3.60 -9.44 11.90
CA ARG A 8 -4.35 -9.33 13.17
C ARG A 8 -3.51 -8.58 14.21
N GLY A 9 -4.07 -7.47 14.73
CA GLY A 9 -3.40 -6.60 15.70
C GLY A 9 -2.44 -5.56 15.10
N TRP A 10 -2.25 -5.55 13.78
CA TRP A 10 -1.30 -4.66 13.08
C TRP A 10 -1.83 -3.23 12.90
N SER A 11 -3.13 -3.01 13.02
CA SER A 11 -3.72 -1.67 12.89
C SER A 11 -3.14 -0.64 13.87
N LYS A 12 -2.61 -1.10 15.02
CA LYS A 12 -1.88 -0.24 15.97
C LYS A 12 -0.60 0.37 15.36
N ASN A 13 0.06 -0.34 14.43
CA ASN A 13 1.22 0.18 13.70
C ASN A 13 0.85 1.22 12.64
N LEU A 14 -0.44 1.42 12.35
CA LEU A 14 -0.91 2.44 11.42
C LEU A 14 -1.58 3.63 12.12
N ALA A 15 -1.77 3.55 13.44
CA ALA A 15 -2.43 4.59 14.21
C ALA A 15 -1.56 5.85 14.35
N GLY A 16 -2.21 7.01 14.50
CA GLY A 16 -1.54 8.30 14.60
C GLY A 16 -0.75 8.64 13.34
N ASP A 17 0.47 9.14 13.51
CA ASP A 17 1.38 9.49 12.40
C ASP A 17 2.16 8.28 11.84
N ASN A 18 1.98 7.06 12.37
CA ASN A 18 2.80 5.92 11.97
C ASN A 18 2.64 5.57 10.48
N LEU A 19 1.41 5.63 9.93
CA LEU A 19 1.19 5.39 8.50
C LEU A 19 1.94 6.41 7.63
N ARG A 20 2.01 7.67 8.08
CA ARG A 20 2.77 8.73 7.40
C ARG A 20 4.27 8.45 7.49
N THR A 21 4.78 8.07 8.65
CA THR A 21 6.18 7.70 8.84
C THR A 21 6.57 6.55 7.91
N ILE A 22 5.77 5.47 7.88
CA ILE A 22 6.00 4.32 7.00
C ILE A 22 6.02 4.74 5.52
N ALA A 23 5.12 5.63 5.12
CA ALA A 23 5.11 6.18 3.77
C ALA A 23 6.35 7.02 3.48
N ALA A 24 6.78 7.87 4.42
CA ALA A 24 7.97 8.70 4.28
C ALA A 24 9.25 7.85 4.22
N GLU A 25 9.35 6.76 4.99
CA GLU A 25 10.50 5.84 4.93
C GLU A 25 10.56 5.09 3.59
N ALA A 26 9.41 4.73 3.02
CA ALA A 26 9.36 4.00 1.75
C ALA A 26 9.53 4.91 0.53
N PHE A 27 8.94 6.11 0.56
CA PHE A 27 8.83 7.03 -0.57
C PHE A 27 9.70 8.29 -0.43
N GLY A 28 10.45 8.41 0.67
CA GLY A 28 11.31 9.55 1.00
C GLY A 28 10.58 10.71 1.68
N SER A 29 9.33 10.97 1.31
CA SER A 29 8.51 12.00 1.93
C SER A 29 7.02 11.64 1.90
N ALA A 30 6.29 12.08 2.92
CA ALA A 30 4.85 11.91 3.00
C ALA A 30 4.20 13.02 3.84
N GLU A 31 3.02 13.44 3.40
CA GLU A 31 2.23 14.49 4.03
C GLU A 31 0.87 13.96 4.44
N THR A 32 0.25 14.54 5.46
CA THR A 32 -1.13 14.21 5.83
C THR A 32 -2.07 15.28 5.31
N LYS A 33 -3.03 14.89 4.48
CA LYS A 33 -4.05 15.76 3.90
C LYS A 33 -5.42 15.12 4.07
N ASP A 34 -6.34 15.84 4.73
CA ASP A 34 -7.71 15.36 5.00
C ASP A 34 -7.77 13.99 5.70
N GLY A 35 -6.84 13.74 6.64
CA GLY A 35 -6.73 12.46 7.36
C GLY A 35 -6.19 11.30 6.51
N LYS A 36 -5.69 11.58 5.30
CA LYS A 36 -5.04 10.61 4.41
C LYS A 36 -3.57 10.96 4.24
N VAL A 37 -2.74 9.95 4.10
CA VAL A 37 -1.32 10.11 3.81
C VAL A 37 -1.14 10.23 2.31
N VAL A 38 -0.47 11.28 1.86
CA VAL A 38 -0.16 11.55 0.45
C VAL A 38 1.35 11.53 0.26
N ALA A 39 1.81 10.80 -0.75
CA ALA A 39 3.21 10.69 -1.12
C ALA A 39 3.36 10.57 -2.64
N SER A 40 4.58 10.68 -3.15
CA SER A 40 4.92 10.46 -4.56
C SER A 40 6.32 9.89 -4.67
N TYR A 41 6.53 8.92 -5.55
CA TYR A 41 7.85 8.29 -5.73
C TYR A 41 8.02 7.66 -7.11
N GLY A 42 9.07 8.06 -7.83
CA GLY A 42 9.43 7.49 -9.12
C GLY A 42 8.29 7.53 -10.13
N ALA A 43 7.83 6.36 -10.56
CA ALA A 43 6.71 6.18 -11.47
C ALA A 43 5.36 6.54 -10.84
N ALA A 44 5.23 6.44 -9.51
CA ALA A 44 4.00 6.73 -8.81
C ALA A 44 3.92 8.23 -8.52
N THR A 45 3.28 8.98 -9.43
CA THR A 45 3.14 10.44 -9.34
C THR A 45 2.28 10.88 -8.17
N ARG A 46 1.35 10.03 -7.73
CA ARG A 46 0.54 10.26 -6.55
C ARG A 46 0.20 8.94 -5.87
N ILE A 47 0.40 8.89 -4.56
CA ILE A 47 0.06 7.78 -3.68
C ILE A 47 -0.76 8.36 -2.55
N VAL A 48 -1.96 7.84 -2.33
CA VAL A 48 -2.83 8.23 -1.22
C VAL A 48 -3.15 6.98 -0.42
N ALA A 49 -2.78 6.97 0.86
CA ALA A 49 -2.97 5.85 1.77
C ALA A 49 -3.78 6.27 3.00
N TRP A 50 -4.72 5.43 3.40
CA TRP A 50 -5.46 5.60 4.65
C TRP A 50 -5.96 4.24 5.15
N THR A 51 -6.38 4.17 6.40
CA THR A 51 -6.89 2.94 7.00
C THR A 51 -8.17 3.21 7.80
N ASP A 52 -9.07 2.23 7.83
CA ASP A 52 -10.22 2.20 8.73
C ASP A 52 -9.93 1.37 10.01
N GLY A 53 -8.68 0.95 10.21
CA GLY A 53 -8.25 0.08 11.30
C GLY A 53 -8.46 -1.41 11.04
N LYS A 54 -9.08 -1.81 9.92
CA LYS A 54 -9.22 -3.20 9.47
C LYS A 54 -8.48 -3.45 8.16
N LEU A 55 -8.58 -2.51 7.24
CA LEU A 55 -7.99 -2.54 5.91
C LEU A 55 -7.12 -1.30 5.70
N LEU A 56 -6.08 -1.47 4.87
CA LEU A 56 -5.31 -0.38 4.30
C LEU A 56 -5.84 -0.10 2.89
N PHE A 57 -6.28 1.12 2.65
CA PHE A 57 -6.68 1.60 1.34
C PHE A 57 -5.52 2.38 0.72
N VAL A 58 -5.19 2.05 -0.52
CA VAL A 58 -4.16 2.75 -1.28
C VAL A 58 -4.69 3.10 -2.66
N GLU A 59 -4.59 4.37 -3.01
CA GLU A 59 -4.82 4.90 -4.34
C GLU A 59 -3.48 5.33 -4.93
N THR A 60 -3.23 4.93 -6.18
CA THR A 60 -1.97 5.22 -6.86
C THR A 60 -2.24 5.68 -8.27
N GLU A 61 -1.61 6.78 -8.65
CA GLU A 61 -1.50 7.24 -10.03
C GLU A 61 -0.07 7.01 -10.49
N MET A 62 0.08 6.35 -11.65
CA MET A 62 1.38 6.00 -12.21
C MET A 62 1.59 6.69 -13.55
N ASN A 63 2.81 7.15 -13.78
CA ASN A 63 3.29 7.61 -15.08
C ASN A 63 3.97 6.43 -15.80
N PRO A 64 3.37 5.88 -16.87
CA PRO A 64 3.94 4.74 -17.61
C PRO A 64 5.12 5.13 -18.50
N LYS A 65 5.46 6.43 -18.60
CA LYS A 65 6.55 6.94 -19.47
C LYS A 65 7.92 6.95 -18.78
N VAL A 66 8.04 6.37 -17.58
CA VAL A 66 9.32 6.27 -16.89
C VAL A 66 10.17 5.10 -17.43
N ASP A 67 11.47 5.16 -17.22
CA ASP A 67 12.39 4.08 -17.56
C ASP A 67 12.19 2.85 -16.64
N ASN A 68 12.72 1.71 -17.08
CA ASN A 68 12.60 0.43 -16.36
C ASN A 68 13.26 0.45 -14.97
N GLU A 69 14.33 1.23 -14.78
CA GLU A 69 15.01 1.33 -13.48
C GLU A 69 14.12 2.07 -12.48
N THR A 70 13.54 3.20 -12.90
CA THR A 70 12.59 3.98 -12.11
C THR A 70 11.34 3.16 -11.81
N ALA A 71 10.81 2.41 -12.77
CA ALA A 71 9.69 1.50 -12.55
C ALA A 71 10.04 0.42 -11.49
N GLY A 72 11.20 -0.21 -11.60
CA GLY A 72 11.69 -1.22 -10.65
C GLY A 72 11.89 -0.67 -9.23
N LYS A 73 12.48 0.52 -9.10
CA LYS A 73 12.61 1.23 -7.81
C LYS A 73 11.25 1.54 -7.20
N THR A 74 10.30 2.00 -8.02
CA THR A 74 8.93 2.31 -7.58
C THR A 74 8.22 1.07 -7.04
N ILE A 75 8.26 -0.03 -7.78
CA ILE A 75 7.68 -1.31 -7.34
C ILE A 75 8.31 -1.77 -6.03
N SER A 76 9.63 -1.64 -5.88
CA SER A 76 10.35 -2.04 -4.67
C SER A 76 9.98 -1.18 -3.46
N ALA A 77 9.94 0.15 -3.62
CA ALA A 77 9.49 1.08 -2.58
C ALA A 77 8.04 0.78 -2.16
N PHE A 78 7.15 0.57 -3.13
CA PHE A 78 5.76 0.25 -2.88
C PHE A 78 5.59 -1.08 -2.14
N ASN A 79 6.41 -2.08 -2.44
CA ASN A 79 6.39 -3.35 -1.73
C ASN A 79 6.86 -3.21 -0.27
N ARG A 80 7.89 -2.40 -0.01
CA ARG A 80 8.36 -2.09 1.37
C ARG A 80 7.28 -1.36 2.16
N PHE A 81 6.65 -0.36 1.55
CA PHE A 81 5.52 0.36 2.15
C PHE A 81 4.40 -0.60 2.57
N LEU A 82 3.95 -1.46 1.66
CA LEU A 82 2.87 -2.40 1.94
C LEU A 82 3.26 -3.44 3.00
N GLU A 83 4.51 -3.89 3.01
CA GLU A 83 4.99 -4.83 4.04
C GLU A 83 4.96 -4.20 5.44
N ALA A 84 5.51 -3.00 5.59
CA ALA A 84 5.49 -2.27 6.85
C ALA A 84 4.06 -1.91 7.26
N ALA A 85 3.22 -1.50 6.31
CA ALA A 85 1.86 -1.05 6.59
C ALA A 85 0.89 -2.20 6.90
N THR A 86 1.03 -3.36 6.26
CA THR A 86 0.09 -4.50 6.43
C THR A 86 0.61 -5.59 7.36
N GLY A 87 1.92 -5.65 7.57
CA GLY A 87 2.58 -6.71 8.35
C GLY A 87 2.72 -8.04 7.59
N TYR A 88 2.52 -8.01 6.26
CA TYR A 88 2.66 -9.15 5.36
C TYR A 88 3.73 -8.88 4.32
N ASN A 89 4.67 -9.81 4.18
CA ASN A 89 5.65 -9.72 3.11
C ASN A 89 5.02 -9.91 1.72
N ALA A 90 5.78 -9.61 0.67
CA ALA A 90 5.27 -9.70 -0.70
C ALA A 90 4.70 -11.10 -1.07
N LYS A 91 5.30 -12.19 -0.56
CA LYS A 91 4.83 -13.57 -0.81
C LYS A 91 3.52 -13.85 -0.08
N GLU A 92 3.40 -13.42 1.17
CA GLU A 92 2.18 -13.55 1.98
C GLU A 92 1.03 -12.74 1.38
N ARG A 93 1.30 -11.50 0.92
CA ARG A 93 0.31 -10.68 0.20
C ARG A 93 -0.15 -11.34 -1.09
N ALA A 94 0.74 -11.95 -1.87
CA ALA A 94 0.35 -12.67 -3.09
C ALA A 94 -0.57 -13.87 -2.78
N LYS A 95 -0.25 -14.65 -1.74
CA LYS A 95 -1.09 -15.77 -1.31
C LYS A 95 -2.47 -15.31 -0.82
N LYS A 96 -2.53 -14.22 -0.06
CA LYS A 96 -3.80 -13.62 0.40
C LYS A 96 -4.62 -13.07 -0.76
N ALA A 97 -4.01 -12.33 -1.68
CA ALA A 97 -4.71 -11.84 -2.88
C ALA A 97 -5.31 -12.98 -3.71
N GLN A 98 -4.59 -14.11 -3.84
CA GLN A 98 -5.10 -15.32 -4.49
C GLN A 98 -6.24 -15.97 -3.69
N GLN A 99 -6.17 -16.01 -2.36
CA GLN A 99 -7.23 -16.54 -1.50
C GLN A 99 -8.50 -15.68 -1.58
N SER A 100 -8.37 -14.37 -1.51
CA SER A 100 -9.49 -13.42 -1.67
C SER A 100 -10.10 -13.51 -3.06
N ALA A 101 -9.28 -13.66 -4.12
CA ALA A 101 -9.79 -13.87 -5.48
C ALA A 101 -10.56 -15.19 -5.62
N LYS A 102 -10.08 -16.27 -4.98
CA LYS A 102 -10.78 -17.58 -4.97
C LYS A 102 -12.05 -17.58 -4.12
N ALA A 103 -12.09 -16.78 -3.04
CA ALA A 103 -13.30 -16.60 -2.24
C ALA A 103 -14.36 -15.78 -2.98
N GLY A 104 -13.95 -14.78 -3.79
CA GLY A 104 -14.84 -13.98 -4.62
C GLY A 104 -15.42 -14.67 -5.86
N THR A 105 -14.96 -15.88 -6.22
CA THR A 105 -15.56 -16.67 -7.33
C THR A 105 -16.78 -17.49 -6.90
N LYS A 106 -17.13 -17.54 -5.61
CA LYS A 106 -18.32 -18.27 -5.13
C LYS A 106 -19.60 -17.42 -5.01
N GLU A 107 -19.59 -16.16 -5.42
CA GLU A 107 -20.79 -15.29 -5.44
C GLU A 107 -21.16 -14.82 -6.86
N SER A 108 -20.75 -15.56 -7.88
CA SER A 108 -21.24 -15.39 -9.26
C SER A 108 -21.27 -16.75 -9.94
N GLY A 109 -22.26 -17.56 -9.58
CA GLY A 109 -22.50 -18.90 -10.15
C GLY A 109 -23.62 -19.61 -9.43
#